data_AF-A0A536Q0U0-F1
#
_entry.id   AF-A0A536Q0U0-F1
#
_cell.length_a   1.000
_cell.length_b   1.000
_cell.length_c   1.000
_cell.angle_alpha   90.00
_cell.angle_beta   90.00
_cell.angle_gamma   90.00
#
_symmetry.space_group_name_H-M   'P 1'
#
loop_
_entity.id
_entity.type
_entity.pdbx_description
1 polymer ?
#
loop_
_entity_poly.entity_id
_entity_poly.type
_entity_poly.pdbx_seq_one_letter_code
_entity_poly.pdbx_strand_id
1 'polypeptide(L)'
;MTNLSSSGGAQIPGACFYGSSGSQSAVIVFAQVYPDASTADAVSPDQIAAALSGQYGVSNAKAVKGIGDKAFEYTATSSAGGGMAIFVFKANVVLMIIVSPSTDSAKVEALARTAVSRF
;
A
#
# COMPACT_ATOMS: atom_id res chain seq x y z
N MET A 1 8.21 -2.91 16.04
CA MET A 1 8.41 -3.13 14.60
C MET A 1 7.55 -4.30 14.17
N THR A 2 6.72 -4.16 13.15
CA THR A 2 5.85 -5.25 12.66
C THR A 2 6.70 -6.22 11.84
N ASN A 3 6.78 -7.49 12.28
CA ASN A 3 7.58 -8.50 11.60
C ASN A 3 6.81 -9.06 10.39
N LEU A 4 7.24 -8.72 9.18
CA LEU A 4 6.65 -9.25 7.94
C LEU A 4 6.94 -10.75 7.74
N SER A 5 7.90 -11.35 8.45
CA SER A 5 8.21 -12.78 8.33
C SER A 5 7.15 -13.69 8.96
N SER A 6 6.22 -13.14 9.74
CA SER A 6 5.07 -13.87 10.30
C SER A 6 3.77 -13.61 9.53
N SER A 7 3.83 -12.95 8.37
CA SER A 7 2.63 -12.64 7.59
C SER A 7 2.07 -13.88 6.90
N GLY A 8 0.78 -14.14 7.08
CA GLY A 8 0.03 -14.98 6.15
C GLY A 8 -0.03 -14.28 4.80
N GLY A 9 0.58 -14.89 3.78
CA GLY A 9 0.54 -14.39 2.42
C GLY A 9 -0.51 -15.13 1.60
N ALA A 10 -1.37 -14.41 0.87
CA ALA A 10 -2.23 -15.01 -0.14
C ALA A 10 -1.74 -14.59 -1.52
N GLN A 11 -1.37 -15.56 -2.36
CA GLN A 11 -1.05 -15.33 -3.76
C GLN A 11 -2.24 -15.75 -4.61
N ILE A 12 -2.73 -14.83 -5.42
CA ILE A 12 -3.66 -15.09 -6.51
C ILE A 12 -2.91 -14.82 -7.83
N PRO A 13 -3.28 -15.42 -8.97
CA PRO A 13 -2.59 -15.14 -10.22
C PRO A 13 -2.49 -13.63 -10.48
N GLY A 14 -1.25 -13.13 -10.59
CA GLY A 14 -0.97 -11.72 -10.82
C GLY A 14 -1.06 -10.80 -9.59
N ALA A 15 -1.41 -11.28 -8.39
CA ALA A 15 -1.38 -10.44 -7.19
C ALA A 15 -0.94 -11.18 -5.92
N CYS A 16 -0.31 -10.46 -5.01
CA CYS A 16 0.11 -10.95 -3.71
C CYS A 16 -0.37 -10.02 -2.60
N PHE A 17 -0.85 -10.64 -1.53
CA PHE A 17 -1.25 -9.98 -0.31
C PHE A 17 -0.35 -10.46 0.81
N TYR A 18 0.21 -9.53 1.59
CA TYR A 18 0.95 -9.84 2.81
C TYR A 18 0.37 -9.01 3.94
N GLY A 19 -0.15 -9.66 4.97
CA GLY A 19 -0.64 -8.99 6.18
C GLY A 19 0.16 -9.42 7.39
N SER A 20 0.72 -8.47 8.14
CA SER A 20 1.31 -8.75 9.45
C SER A 20 0.67 -7.86 10.50
N SER A 21 0.26 -8.44 11.61
CA SER A 21 -0.35 -7.74 12.73
C SER A 21 0.28 -8.18 14.05
N GLY A 22 0.45 -7.21 14.96
CA GLY A 22 0.74 -7.42 16.38
C GLY A 22 -0.42 -6.89 17.23
N SER A 23 -0.24 -6.88 18.55
CA SER A 23 -1.28 -6.46 19.49
C SER A 23 -1.72 -5.00 19.38
N GLN A 24 -0.93 -4.14 18.73
CA GLN A 24 -1.19 -2.69 18.63
C GLN A 24 -0.92 -2.11 17.24
N SER A 25 -0.52 -2.92 16.26
CA SER A 25 -0.16 -2.43 14.92
C SER A 25 -0.35 -3.48 13.84
N ALA A 26 -0.73 -3.06 12.64
CA ALA A 26 -0.87 -3.88 11.44
C ALA A 26 -0.18 -3.21 10.25
N VAL A 27 0.40 -4.03 9.38
CA VAL A 27 0.89 -3.66 8.06
C VAL A 27 0.23 -4.58 7.06
N ILE A 28 -0.37 -4.00 6.02
CA ILE A 28 -0.94 -4.73 4.89
C ILE A 28 -0.22 -4.27 3.64
N VAL A 29 0.25 -5.22 2.85
CA VAL A 29 0.85 -5.00 1.55
C VAL A 29 0.03 -5.73 0.52
N PHE A 30 -0.29 -5.04 -0.56
CA PHE A 30 -0.87 -5.61 -1.77
C PHE A 30 0.02 -5.25 -2.93
N ALA A 31 0.40 -6.21 -3.76
CA ALA A 31 1.06 -5.91 -5.02
C ALA A 31 0.39 -6.69 -6.15
N GLN A 32 0.06 -6.01 -7.24
CA GLN A 32 -0.52 -6.60 -8.43
C GLN A 32 0.34 -6.28 -9.65
N VAL A 33 0.68 -7.34 -10.39
CA VAL A 33 1.34 -7.28 -11.69
C VAL A 33 0.26 -7.23 -12.76
N TYR A 34 0.38 -6.28 -13.68
CA TYR A 34 -0.45 -6.10 -14.85
C TYR A 34 0.30 -6.53 -16.12
N PRO A 35 -0.40 -6.75 -17.25
CA PRO A 35 0.25 -7.14 -18.50
C PRO A 35 1.30 -6.14 -19.00
N ASP A 36 1.07 -4.85 -18.77
CA ASP A 36 1.97 -3.76 -19.16
C ASP A 36 1.80 -2.52 -18.26
N ALA A 37 2.72 -1.57 -18.41
CA ALA A 37 2.72 -0.33 -17.64
C ALA A 37 1.50 0.55 -17.92
N SER A 38 0.94 0.54 -19.15
CA SER A 38 -0.25 1.35 -19.47
C SER A 38 -1.48 0.85 -18.72
N THR A 39 -1.60 -0.47 -18.58
CA THR A 39 -2.69 -1.12 -17.85
C THR A 39 -2.55 -0.86 -16.36
N ALA A 40 -1.31 -0.94 -15.83
CA ALA A 40 -1.04 -0.54 -14.45
C ALA A 40 -1.38 0.95 -14.23
N ASP A 41 -1.00 1.84 -15.16
CA ASP A 41 -1.23 3.28 -15.04
C ASP A 41 -2.71 3.69 -15.08
N ALA A 42 -3.53 2.90 -15.78
CA ALA A 42 -4.98 3.09 -15.85
C ALA A 42 -5.71 2.76 -14.53
N VAL A 43 -5.04 2.08 -13.59
CA VAL A 43 -5.61 1.76 -12.29
C VAL A 43 -5.82 3.06 -11.51
N SER A 44 -7.07 3.31 -11.11
CA SER A 44 -7.40 4.42 -10.24
C SER A 44 -7.09 4.03 -8.78
N PRO A 45 -6.14 4.71 -8.12
CA PRO A 45 -5.91 4.53 -6.69
C PRO A 45 -7.16 4.79 -5.87
N ASP A 46 -8.01 5.73 -6.31
CA ASP A 46 -9.26 6.07 -5.62
C ASP A 46 -10.29 4.93 -5.71
N GLN A 47 -10.32 4.16 -6.81
CA GLN A 47 -11.15 2.96 -6.90
C GLN A 47 -10.67 1.85 -5.96
N ILE A 48 -9.35 1.67 -5.82
CA ILE A 48 -8.80 0.69 -4.87
C ILE A 48 -9.05 1.15 -3.43
N ALA A 49 -8.82 2.44 -3.13
CA ALA A 49 -9.15 3.06 -1.86
C ALA A 49 -10.63 2.90 -1.51
N ALA A 50 -11.54 3.10 -2.47
CA ALA A 50 -12.97 2.88 -2.30
C ALA A 50 -13.31 1.40 -2.06
N ALA A 51 -12.66 0.46 -2.74
CA ALA A 51 -12.83 -0.97 -2.48
C ALA A 51 -12.40 -1.37 -1.05
N LEU A 52 -11.42 -0.65 -0.50
CA LEU A 52 -10.91 -0.88 0.86
C LEU A 52 -11.72 -0.13 1.92
N SER A 53 -12.58 0.83 1.54
CA SER A 53 -13.36 1.67 2.46
C SER A 53 -14.16 0.89 3.51
N GLY A 54 -14.61 -0.33 3.19
CA GLY A 54 -15.32 -1.21 4.12
C GLY A 54 -14.48 -1.75 5.28
N GLN A 55 -13.15 -1.72 5.17
CA GLN A 55 -12.20 -2.14 6.21
C GLN A 55 -11.29 -1.01 6.68
N TYR A 56 -10.92 -0.12 5.77
CA TYR A 56 -10.05 1.02 5.99
C TYR A 56 -10.65 2.26 5.35
N GLY A 57 -10.99 3.30 6.11
CA GLY A 57 -11.41 4.57 5.53
C GLY A 57 -10.22 5.30 4.92
N VAL A 58 -10.09 5.29 3.60
CA VAL A 58 -8.96 5.91 2.87
C VAL A 58 -9.39 7.27 2.30
N SER A 59 -8.66 8.33 2.63
CA SER A 59 -8.98 9.72 2.20
C SER A 59 -7.72 10.58 2.07
N ASN A 60 -7.88 11.83 1.60
CA ASN A 60 -6.80 12.82 1.49
C ASN A 60 -5.63 12.37 0.61
N ALA A 61 -5.92 12.02 -0.65
CA ALA A 61 -4.91 11.67 -1.63
C ALA A 61 -3.89 12.79 -1.82
N LYS A 62 -2.60 12.47 -1.72
CA LYS A 62 -1.49 13.39 -1.97
C LYS A 62 -0.46 12.71 -2.86
N ALA A 63 -0.12 13.34 -3.98
CA ALA A 63 0.97 12.85 -4.82
C ALA A 63 2.32 12.93 -4.09
N VAL A 64 3.10 11.86 -4.17
CA VAL A 64 4.45 11.76 -3.59
C VAL A 64 5.47 11.63 -4.73
N LYS A 65 6.53 12.43 -4.67
CA LYS A 65 7.59 12.44 -5.70
C LYS A 65 8.75 11.53 -5.28
N GLY A 66 9.47 11.01 -6.27
CA GLY A 66 10.70 10.23 -6.04
C GLY A 66 10.47 8.81 -5.50
N ILE A 67 9.26 8.26 -5.67
CA ILE A 67 8.91 6.88 -5.33
C ILE A 67 8.21 6.26 -6.53
N GLY A 68 8.75 5.18 -7.07
CA GLY A 68 8.21 4.56 -8.29
C GLY A 68 8.23 5.51 -9.49
N ASP A 69 7.38 5.20 -10.46
CA ASP A 69 7.08 6.07 -11.59
C ASP A 69 5.95 7.05 -11.22
N LYS A 70 5.06 6.63 -10.30
CA LYS A 70 3.96 7.44 -9.73
C LYS A 70 3.63 6.93 -8.33
N ALA A 71 3.35 7.83 -7.38
CA ALA A 71 2.93 7.44 -6.05
C ALA A 71 1.93 8.41 -5.42
N PHE A 72 1.01 7.88 -4.61
CA PHE A 72 -0.01 8.63 -3.89
C PHE A 72 -0.13 8.12 -2.46
N GLU A 73 0.00 9.03 -1.50
CA GLU A 73 -0.26 8.76 -0.09
C GLU A 73 -1.68 9.16 0.28
N TYR A 74 -2.26 8.43 1.22
CA TYR A 74 -3.59 8.63 1.76
C TYR A 74 -3.55 8.47 3.28
N THR A 75 -4.45 9.18 3.96
CA THR A 75 -4.82 8.84 5.34
C THR A 75 -5.71 7.61 5.32
N ALA A 76 -5.43 6.62 6.15
CA ALA A 76 -6.28 5.46 6.38
C ALA A 76 -6.92 5.55 7.77
N THR A 77 -8.10 5.00 7.97
CA THR A 77 -8.70 4.83 9.30
C THR A 77 -9.09 3.38 9.49
N SER A 78 -8.92 2.84 10.69
CA SER A 78 -9.25 1.45 11.02
C SER A 78 -9.87 1.38 12.42
N SER A 79 -10.45 0.24 12.79
CA SER A 79 -10.97 0.00 14.15
C SER A 79 -9.90 0.12 15.24
N ALA A 80 -8.62 -0.04 14.88
CA ALA A 80 -7.46 0.13 15.77
C ALA A 80 -6.92 1.58 15.83
N GLY A 81 -7.48 2.51 15.05
CA GLY A 81 -7.05 3.91 14.98
C GLY A 81 -6.71 4.40 13.57
N GLY A 82 -6.16 5.62 13.48
CA GLY A 82 -5.71 6.24 12.23
C GLY A 82 -4.39 5.64 11.72
N GLY A 83 -4.32 5.41 10.42
CA GLY A 83 -3.18 4.88 9.69
C GLY A 83 -2.87 5.71 8.45
N MET A 84 -1.97 5.19 7.63
CA MET A 84 -1.71 5.74 6.30
C MET A 84 -1.58 4.63 5.29
N ALA A 85 -1.93 4.95 4.04
CA ALA A 85 -1.76 4.09 2.90
C ALA A 85 -0.90 4.81 1.85
N ILE A 86 -0.05 4.07 1.14
CA ILE A 86 0.64 4.59 -0.03
C ILE A 86 0.46 3.63 -1.20
N PHE A 87 0.04 4.17 -2.33
CA PHE A 87 0.01 3.51 -3.62
C PHE A 87 1.25 3.92 -4.40
N VAL A 88 1.93 2.94 -5.00
CA VAL A 88 3.09 3.15 -5.84
C VAL A 88 2.95 2.33 -7.11
N PHE A 89 3.21 2.98 -8.23
CA PHE A 89 3.24 2.40 -9.55
C PHE A 89 4.70 2.31 -9.96
N LYS A 90 5.15 1.12 -10.34
CA LYS A 90 6.50 0.90 -10.86
C LYS A 90 6.43 -0.11 -11.99
N ALA A 91 6.83 0.29 -13.20
CA ALA A 91 6.66 -0.50 -14.41
C ALA A 91 5.20 -0.98 -14.56
N ASN A 92 4.97 -2.28 -14.67
CA ASN A 92 3.65 -2.90 -14.74
C ASN A 92 3.10 -3.36 -13.38
N VAL A 93 3.65 -2.85 -12.27
CA VAL A 93 3.25 -3.26 -10.91
C VAL A 93 2.61 -2.10 -10.16
N VAL A 94 1.47 -2.38 -9.52
CA VAL A 94 0.85 -1.50 -8.52
C VAL A 94 1.07 -2.11 -7.15
N LEU A 95 1.72 -1.35 -6.27
CA LEU A 95 2.01 -1.68 -4.88
C LEU A 95 1.19 -0.77 -3.98
N MET A 96 0.47 -1.35 -3.03
CA MET A 96 -0.17 -0.64 -1.93
C MET A 96 0.41 -1.11 -0.60
N ILE A 97 0.74 -0.16 0.27
CA ILE A 97 1.15 -0.44 1.65
C ILE A 97 0.27 0.37 2.60
N ILE A 98 -0.37 -0.32 3.54
CA ILE A 98 -1.14 0.29 4.63
C ILE A 98 -0.43 0.01 5.94
N VAL A 99 -0.24 1.04 6.75
CA VAL A 99 0.32 0.93 8.11
C VAL A 99 -0.65 1.55 9.10
N SER A 100 -1.08 0.77 10.10
CA SER A 100 -2.00 1.22 11.14
C SER A 100 -1.56 0.74 12.53
N PRO A 101 -1.68 1.54 13.60
CA PRO A 101 -1.85 2.98 13.53
C PRO A 101 -0.54 3.65 13.07
N SER A 102 -0.65 4.72 12.29
CA SER A 102 0.49 5.55 11.88
C SER A 102 0.00 6.91 11.39
N THR A 103 0.74 7.97 11.75
CA THR A 103 0.57 9.33 11.21
C THR A 103 1.87 9.86 10.60
N ASP A 104 2.91 9.04 10.53
CA ASP A 104 4.26 9.43 10.13
C ASP A 104 4.49 9.12 8.64
N SER A 105 4.09 10.08 7.79
CA SER A 105 4.25 10.08 6.31
C SER A 105 5.63 9.60 5.87
N ALA A 106 6.68 10.15 6.50
CA ALA A 106 8.06 9.87 6.12
C ALA A 106 8.44 8.39 6.29
N LYS A 107 7.92 7.70 7.32
CA LYS A 107 8.18 6.27 7.52
C LYS A 107 7.53 5.39 6.45
N VAL A 108 6.29 5.71 6.06
CA VAL A 108 5.56 4.93 5.04
C VAL A 108 6.18 5.18 3.66
N GLU A 109 6.53 6.42 3.35
CA GLU A 109 7.29 6.73 2.14
C GLU A 109 8.65 6.03 2.09
N ALA A 110 9.39 5.98 3.21
CA ALA A 110 10.69 5.28 3.27
C ALA A 110 10.53 3.77 3.04
N LEU A 111 9.47 3.17 3.60
CA LEU A 111 9.13 1.77 3.36
C LEU A 111 8.80 1.53 1.88
N ALA A 112 8.01 2.41 1.28
CA ALA A 112 7.67 2.34 -0.15
C ALA A 112 8.91 2.49 -1.05
N ARG A 113 9.80 3.45 -0.78
CA ARG A 113 11.10 3.58 -1.49
C ARG A 113 11.93 2.30 -1.39
N THR A 114 11.99 1.73 -0.20
CA THR A 114 12.72 0.48 0.04
C THR A 114 12.11 -0.68 -0.75
N ALA A 115 10.78 -0.84 -0.71
CA ALA A 115 10.09 -1.87 -1.47
C ALA A 115 10.34 -1.73 -2.98
N VAL A 116 10.27 -0.51 -3.49
CA VAL A 116 10.45 -0.23 -4.92
C VAL A 116 11.88 -0.45 -5.40
N SER A 117 12.88 -0.17 -4.56
CA SER A 117 14.29 -0.41 -4.88
C SER A 117 14.65 -1.89 -5.11
N ARG A 118 13.72 -2.80 -4.81
CA ARG A 118 13.90 -4.25 -4.94
C ARG A 118 13.18 -4.84 -6.17
N PHE A 119 12.49 -4.01 -6.96
CA PHE A 119 11.95 -4.42 -8.27
C PHE A 119 13.05 -4.43 -9.34
#